data_AF-A0AAD8NT65-F1
#
_entry.id   AF-A0AAD8NT65-F1
#
_cell.length_a   1.000
_cell.length_b   1.000
_cell.length_c   1.000
_cell.angle_alpha   90.00
_cell.angle_beta   90.00
_cell.angle_gamma   90.00
#
_symmetry.space_group_name_H-M   'P 1'
#
loop_
_entity.id
_entity.type
_entity.pdbx_description
1 polymer ?
#
loop_
_entity_poly.entity_id
_entity_poly.type
_entity_poly.pdbx_seq_one_letter_code
_entity_poly.pdbx_strand_id
1 'polypeptide(L)'
;MVSRSTLELVVVFLTMLLISMHESQAASLAKPGCQETCGNVTIPYPFGIGTGCYFDKSFEVLCMGSSQDHYPLRFANNHGFQILEISTNLVHVIDDESAYVCNVPIAALFLDQYFLFTQDLNLFVAVGCNISAKFFEGDLGTRDYGSCESICNEKMPLPVSPTNCTGFNGCCQLSVPENVTSYGCVLYNTTTTSCAIAFIAENNAPISLVEPPSKRRVVLNWVVATTTCLEASKTGDNLCGENSYCVDSTNGLGYNCGCKEGYKGNPYLPNGCQVIVEAIIGASAFSVVGYCTYTKLSTYLSDSGEDLVPRFKYLVKRNWFVEILDNQVLQEAMIDDVSLVTKLAKRCMKTNSQKRPCMKEVVADLDKLK
;
A
#
# COMPACT_ATOMS: atom_id res chain seq x y z
N MET A 1 10.25 -13.65 -52.51
CA MET A 1 9.24 -14.43 -51.78
C MET A 1 9.59 -14.39 -50.31
N VAL A 2 8.80 -13.67 -49.52
CA VAL A 2 8.96 -13.61 -48.06
C VAL A 2 8.59 -15.00 -47.51
N SER A 3 9.48 -15.62 -46.72
CA SER A 3 9.27 -16.96 -46.19
C SER A 3 8.15 -16.96 -45.13
N ARG A 4 7.48 -18.10 -44.93
CA ARG A 4 6.42 -18.25 -43.91
C ARG A 4 6.90 -17.83 -42.51
N SER A 5 8.18 -18.05 -42.19
CA SER A 5 8.83 -17.69 -40.93
C SER A 5 9.05 -16.19 -40.77
N THR A 6 9.35 -15.47 -41.86
CA THR A 6 9.48 -13.99 -41.85
C THR A 6 8.12 -13.31 -41.73
N LEU A 7 7.07 -13.91 -42.29
CA LEU A 7 5.69 -13.45 -42.08
C LEU A 7 5.22 -13.66 -40.63
N GLU A 8 5.54 -14.80 -40.01
CA GLU A 8 5.25 -15.06 -38.60
C GLU A 8 6.01 -14.11 -37.67
N LEU A 9 7.27 -13.79 -37.97
CA LEU A 9 8.05 -12.78 -37.24
C LEU A 9 7.40 -11.40 -37.30
N VAL A 10 6.98 -10.97 -38.49
CA VAL A 10 6.34 -9.67 -38.71
C VAL A 10 4.98 -9.60 -38.03
N VAL A 11 4.20 -10.70 -38.03
CA VAL A 11 2.91 -10.78 -37.32
C VAL A 11 3.10 -10.73 -35.80
N VAL A 12 4.06 -11.47 -35.24
CA VAL A 12 4.40 -11.39 -33.80
C VAL A 12 4.85 -9.96 -33.46
N PHE A 13 5.71 -9.36 -34.27
CA PHE A 13 6.19 -7.98 -34.06
C PHE A 13 5.05 -6.93 -34.16
N LEU A 14 4.11 -7.09 -35.10
CA LEU A 14 2.93 -6.22 -35.25
C LEU A 14 1.93 -6.38 -34.09
N THR A 15 1.70 -7.60 -33.62
CA THR A 15 0.86 -7.84 -32.43
C THR A 15 1.49 -7.25 -31.16
N MET A 16 2.82 -7.26 -31.06
CA MET A 16 3.59 -6.63 -29.95
C MET A 16 3.61 -5.10 -30.05
N LEU A 17 3.57 -4.53 -31.26
CA LEU A 17 3.40 -3.09 -31.49
C LEU A 17 2.01 -2.61 -31.06
N LEU A 18 0.95 -3.40 -31.31
CA LEU A 18 -0.42 -3.05 -30.90
C LEU A 18 -0.61 -3.05 -29.38
N ILE A 19 0.07 -3.94 -28.65
CA ILE A 19 0.02 -4.02 -27.18
C ILE A 19 0.80 -2.85 -26.53
N SER A 20 1.82 -2.31 -27.20
CA SER A 20 2.65 -1.20 -26.70
C SER A 20 2.09 0.20 -26.98
N MET A 21 0.94 0.31 -27.66
CA MET A 21 0.23 1.58 -27.88
C MET A 21 -0.64 2.03 -26.69
N HIS A 22 -0.76 1.24 -25.62
CA HIS A 22 -1.40 1.73 -24.41
C HIS A 22 -0.45 2.68 -23.69
N GLU A 23 -0.74 3.99 -23.78
CA GLU A 23 -0.18 4.98 -22.88
C GLU A 23 -0.40 4.52 -21.44
N SER A 24 0.68 4.30 -20.70
CA SER A 24 0.66 4.11 -19.25
C SER A 24 0.26 5.42 -18.59
N GLN A 25 -1.01 5.78 -18.69
CA GLN A 25 -1.59 6.70 -17.72
C GLN A 25 -1.69 5.93 -16.41
N ALA A 26 -1.15 6.47 -15.32
CA ALA A 26 -1.30 5.83 -14.01
C ALA A 26 -2.80 5.63 -13.76
N ALA A 27 -3.21 4.39 -13.54
CA ALA A 27 -4.60 4.07 -13.29
C ALA A 27 -5.09 4.86 -12.07
N SER A 28 -6.16 5.64 -12.24
CA SER A 28 -6.80 6.37 -11.14
C SER A 28 -7.13 5.40 -10.01
N LEU A 29 -6.74 5.75 -8.79
CA LEU A 29 -7.07 4.99 -7.59
C LEU A 29 -8.47 5.34 -7.07
N ALA A 30 -9.02 6.49 -7.45
CA ALA A 30 -10.38 6.88 -7.12
C ALA A 30 -11.39 6.32 -8.12
N LYS A 31 -12.64 6.23 -7.68
CA LYS A 31 -13.76 5.89 -8.56
C LYS A 31 -13.87 6.94 -9.69
N PRO A 32 -14.13 6.54 -10.95
CA PRO A 32 -14.20 7.49 -12.07
C PRO A 32 -15.18 8.64 -11.80
N GLY A 33 -14.72 9.88 -12.03
CA GLY A 33 -15.49 11.09 -11.77
C GLY A 33 -15.42 11.62 -10.33
N CYS A 34 -14.71 10.93 -9.44
CA CYS A 34 -14.51 11.34 -8.05
C CYS A 34 -13.15 12.01 -7.85
N GLN A 35 -13.08 12.85 -6.81
CA GLN A 35 -11.85 13.52 -6.43
C GLN A 35 -10.83 12.51 -5.87
N GLU A 36 -9.66 12.44 -6.49
CA GLU A 36 -8.61 11.48 -6.14
C GLU A 36 -7.67 11.95 -5.03
N THR A 37 -7.59 13.26 -4.78
CA THR A 37 -6.68 13.80 -3.77
C THR A 37 -7.33 14.89 -2.92
N CYS A 38 -6.95 14.99 -1.66
CA CYS A 38 -7.23 16.12 -0.79
C CYS A 38 -5.91 16.60 -0.18
N GLY A 39 -5.44 17.78 -0.62
CA GLY A 39 -4.09 18.22 -0.32
C GLY A 39 -3.06 17.23 -0.87
N ASN A 40 -2.23 16.67 0.03
CA ASN A 40 -1.19 15.68 -0.31
C ASN A 40 -1.64 14.23 -0.09
N VAL A 41 -2.89 13.99 0.31
CA VAL A 41 -3.41 12.65 0.59
C VAL A 41 -4.17 12.13 -0.62
N THR A 42 -3.79 10.95 -1.10
CA THR A 42 -4.52 10.21 -2.13
C THR A 42 -5.69 9.45 -1.49
N ILE A 43 -6.85 9.48 -2.15
CA ILE A 43 -8.11 8.90 -1.69
C ILE A 43 -8.49 7.75 -2.64
N PRO A 44 -8.05 6.52 -2.35
CA PRO A 44 -8.41 5.36 -3.14
C PRO A 44 -9.85 4.92 -2.82
N TYR A 45 -10.59 4.44 -3.82
CA TYR A 45 -11.82 3.70 -3.57
C TYR A 45 -11.50 2.44 -2.71
N PRO A 46 -12.26 2.11 -1.64
CA PRO A 46 -13.64 2.47 -1.35
C PRO A 46 -13.87 3.82 -0.64
N PHE A 47 -12.81 4.56 -0.31
CA PHE A 47 -12.92 5.91 0.26
C PHE A 47 -13.30 6.92 -0.82
N GLY A 48 -14.05 7.95 -0.43
CA GLY A 48 -14.45 8.98 -1.37
C GLY A 48 -15.08 10.21 -0.74
N ILE A 49 -14.96 11.33 -1.45
CA ILE A 49 -15.59 12.61 -1.08
C ILE A 49 -16.90 12.74 -1.84
N GLY A 50 -17.98 12.96 -1.09
CA GLY A 50 -19.29 13.22 -1.66
C GLY A 50 -20.05 11.97 -2.10
N THR A 51 -21.35 12.16 -2.30
CA THR A 51 -22.30 11.08 -2.58
C THR A 51 -21.95 10.32 -3.85
N GLY A 52 -21.86 9.00 -3.77
CA GLY A 52 -21.58 8.12 -4.90
C GLY A 52 -20.10 7.86 -5.15
N CYS A 53 -19.19 8.47 -4.38
CA CYS A 53 -17.75 8.29 -4.51
C CYS A 53 -17.13 7.27 -3.54
N TYR A 54 -17.85 6.91 -2.49
CA TYR A 54 -17.46 5.88 -1.53
C TYR A 54 -18.33 4.63 -1.66
N PHE A 55 -17.86 3.50 -1.13
CA PHE A 55 -18.61 2.24 -1.14
C PHE A 55 -19.72 2.22 -0.09
N ASP A 56 -19.36 2.55 1.15
CA ASP A 56 -20.26 2.64 2.31
C ASP A 56 -20.04 3.97 3.04
N LYS A 57 -21.04 4.42 3.81
CA LYS A 57 -20.95 5.68 4.56
C LYS A 57 -19.75 5.73 5.51
N SER A 58 -19.31 4.60 6.04
CA SER A 58 -18.12 4.53 6.91
C SER A 58 -16.83 4.97 6.18
N PHE A 59 -16.80 4.88 4.84
CA PHE A 59 -15.68 5.30 4.00
C PHE A 59 -15.83 6.71 3.43
N GLU A 60 -16.89 7.43 3.81
CA GLU A 60 -17.05 8.83 3.43
C GLU A 60 -16.00 9.70 4.13
N VAL A 61 -15.27 10.48 3.34
CA VAL A 61 -14.25 11.40 3.84
C VAL A 61 -14.57 12.83 3.45
N LEU A 62 -14.27 13.75 4.35
CA LEU A 62 -14.48 15.19 4.19
C LEU A 62 -13.15 15.88 4.02
N CYS A 63 -13.02 16.66 2.95
CA CYS A 63 -11.88 17.53 2.70
C CYS A 63 -12.23 18.96 3.13
N MET A 64 -11.82 19.38 4.32
CA MET A 64 -12.15 20.72 4.82
C MET A 64 -11.16 21.74 4.29
N GLY A 65 -11.67 22.84 3.71
CA GLY A 65 -10.84 23.92 3.16
C GLY A 65 -10.64 25.06 4.15
N SER A 66 -9.39 25.29 4.57
CA SER A 66 -9.02 26.54 5.26
C SER A 66 -7.58 26.96 4.96
N SER A 67 -7.41 27.78 3.92
CA SER A 67 -6.19 28.54 3.54
C SER A 67 -4.92 27.72 3.22
N GLN A 68 -3.99 28.37 2.50
CA GLN A 68 -2.83 27.80 1.80
C GLN A 68 -2.15 26.61 2.55
N ASP A 69 -2.25 25.44 1.92
CA ASP A 69 -1.43 24.23 2.11
C ASP A 69 -1.80 23.20 3.19
N HIS A 70 -2.89 23.36 3.97
CA HIS A 70 -3.38 22.29 4.86
C HIS A 70 -4.88 22.04 4.72
N TYR A 71 -5.24 21.03 3.93
CA TYR A 71 -6.60 20.50 3.82
C TYR A 71 -6.71 19.25 4.70
N PRO A 72 -7.19 19.34 5.96
CA PRO A 72 -7.37 18.15 6.78
C PRO A 72 -8.46 17.26 6.15
N LEU A 73 -8.06 16.05 5.80
CA LEU A 73 -8.96 14.98 5.40
C LEU A 73 -9.44 14.28 6.69
N ARG A 74 -10.75 14.13 6.88
CA ARG A 74 -11.34 13.48 8.06
C ARG A 74 -12.39 12.47 7.66
N PHE A 75 -12.69 11.51 8.52
CA PHE A 75 -13.88 10.68 8.35
C PHE A 75 -15.15 11.50 8.58
N ALA A 76 -16.20 11.24 7.79
CA ALA A 76 -17.48 11.92 7.94
C ALA A 76 -18.23 11.50 9.21
N ASN A 77 -18.16 10.22 9.60
CA ASN A 77 -18.80 9.73 10.82
C ASN A 77 -17.94 9.87 12.08
N ASN A 78 -16.62 10.00 11.92
CA ASN A 78 -15.65 10.05 13.01
C ASN A 78 -14.72 11.26 12.86
N HIS A 79 -15.26 12.45 13.12
CA HIS A 79 -14.55 13.71 12.93
C HIS A 79 -13.30 13.87 13.80
N GLY A 80 -13.16 13.13 14.91
CA GLY A 80 -11.98 13.15 15.78
C GLY A 80 -10.71 12.53 15.19
N PHE A 81 -10.77 12.01 13.95
CA PHE A 81 -9.61 11.48 13.24
C PHE A 81 -9.31 12.27 11.98
N GLN A 82 -8.09 12.81 11.92
CA GLN A 82 -7.50 13.38 10.70
C GLN A 82 -6.68 12.32 9.97
N ILE A 83 -7.03 12.02 8.73
CA ILE A 83 -6.33 11.08 7.86
C ILE A 83 -5.04 11.69 7.33
N LEU A 84 -3.94 10.96 7.49
CA LEU A 84 -2.62 11.29 6.95
C LEU A 84 -2.32 10.51 5.67
N GLU A 85 -2.67 9.22 5.65
CA GLU A 85 -2.37 8.32 4.55
C GLU A 85 -3.35 7.14 4.55
N ILE A 86 -3.78 6.74 3.36
CA ILE A 86 -4.62 5.56 3.14
C ILE A 86 -3.82 4.56 2.31
N SER A 87 -3.57 3.40 2.89
CA SER A 87 -2.92 2.25 2.26
C SER A 87 -3.93 1.12 1.99
N THR A 88 -3.46 0.02 1.40
CA THR A 88 -4.29 -1.14 1.02
C THR A 88 -5.10 -1.75 2.16
N ASN A 89 -4.58 -1.72 3.37
CA ASN A 89 -5.21 -2.29 4.57
C ASN A 89 -5.06 -1.40 5.81
N LEU A 90 -4.28 -0.33 5.75
CA LEU A 90 -4.01 0.54 6.89
C LEU A 90 -4.43 1.97 6.59
N VAL A 91 -4.87 2.69 7.62
CA VAL A 91 -5.05 4.14 7.59
C VAL A 91 -4.25 4.75 8.73
N HIS A 92 -3.33 5.65 8.39
CA HIS A 92 -2.61 6.45 9.38
C HIS A 92 -3.44 7.68 9.70
N VAL A 93 -3.74 7.90 10.96
CA VAL A 93 -4.56 9.03 11.42
C VAL A 93 -3.89 9.79 12.57
N ILE A 94 -4.28 11.05 12.74
CA ILE A 94 -4.09 11.80 13.97
C ILE A 94 -5.41 11.79 14.71
N ASP A 95 -5.38 11.30 15.93
CA ASP A 95 -6.48 11.39 16.89
C ASP A 95 -6.31 12.67 17.71
N ASP A 96 -7.27 13.58 17.58
CA ASP A 96 -7.25 14.87 18.25
C ASP A 96 -8.41 15.09 19.24
N GLU A 97 -9.37 14.18 19.33
CA GLU A 97 -10.55 14.35 20.20
C GLU A 97 -10.87 13.12 21.05
N SER A 98 -10.31 11.95 20.74
CA SER A 98 -10.82 10.68 21.28
C SER A 98 -10.13 10.24 22.58
N ALA A 99 -9.44 11.15 23.29
CA ALA A 99 -8.81 10.81 24.58
C ALA A 99 -9.90 10.55 25.62
N TYR A 100 -9.94 9.37 26.21
CA TYR A 100 -10.92 9.05 27.23
C TYR A 100 -10.48 9.68 28.56
N VAL A 101 -11.25 10.63 29.09
CA VAL A 101 -10.99 11.21 30.42
C VAL A 101 -11.62 10.32 31.50
N CYS A 102 -10.80 9.73 32.36
CA CYS A 102 -11.25 8.72 33.33
C CYS A 102 -12.22 9.26 34.42
N ASN A 103 -12.39 10.58 34.49
CA ASN A 103 -13.17 11.29 35.51
C ASN A 103 -14.62 11.60 35.08
N VAL A 104 -15.00 11.28 33.85
CA VAL A 104 -16.31 11.65 33.29
C VAL A 104 -17.03 10.41 32.74
N PRO A 105 -18.33 10.22 33.05
CA PRO A 105 -19.13 9.16 32.45
C PRO A 105 -19.70 9.62 31.11
N ILE A 106 -18.87 9.65 30.05
CA ILE A 106 -19.33 9.93 28.68
C ILE A 106 -18.70 8.92 27.71
N ALA A 107 -19.46 8.64 26.64
CA ALA A 107 -19.35 7.57 25.63
C ALA A 107 -17.93 7.12 25.29
N ALA A 108 -17.76 5.79 25.28
CA ALA A 108 -16.60 5.13 24.70
C ALA A 108 -16.34 5.62 23.27
N LEU A 109 -15.08 5.67 22.86
CA LEU A 109 -14.76 5.80 21.45
C LEU A 109 -15.18 4.51 20.74
N PHE A 110 -16.05 4.61 19.74
CA PHE A 110 -16.45 3.50 18.88
C PHE A 110 -15.94 3.75 17.47
N LEU A 111 -15.09 2.86 16.97
CA LEU A 111 -14.78 2.82 15.54
C LEU A 111 -16.01 2.35 14.75
N ASP A 112 -16.18 2.89 13.54
CA ASP A 112 -17.16 2.37 12.59
C ASP A 112 -16.87 0.90 12.24
N GLN A 113 -17.91 0.17 11.82
CA GLN A 113 -17.93 -1.30 11.65
C GLN A 113 -16.84 -1.92 10.75
N TYR A 114 -16.13 -1.10 9.97
CA TYR A 114 -15.08 -1.53 9.04
C TYR A 114 -13.67 -1.15 9.48
N PHE A 115 -13.51 -0.59 10.68
CA PHE A 115 -12.23 -0.14 11.21
C PHE A 115 -11.91 -0.81 12.54
N LEU A 116 -10.63 -1.15 12.71
CA LEU A 116 -10.08 -1.82 13.88
C LEU A 116 -8.76 -1.15 14.28
N PHE A 117 -8.43 -1.16 15.56
CA PHE A 117 -7.09 -0.75 15.97
C PHE A 117 -6.06 -1.82 15.60
N THR A 118 -4.91 -1.40 15.05
CA THR A 118 -3.84 -2.34 14.70
C THR A 118 -3.07 -2.77 15.95
N GLN A 119 -2.96 -4.09 16.18
CA GLN A 119 -2.27 -4.68 17.34
C GLN A 119 -0.77 -4.38 17.38
N ASP A 120 -0.09 -4.50 16.24
CA ASP A 120 1.38 -4.43 16.18
C ASP A 120 1.94 -3.01 16.08
N LEU A 121 1.09 -2.05 15.71
CA LEU A 121 1.51 -0.67 15.44
C LEU A 121 1.06 0.32 16.52
N ASN A 122 0.13 -0.08 17.38
CA ASN A 122 -0.37 0.78 18.45
C ASN A 122 -0.18 0.18 19.84
N LEU A 123 -0.10 1.07 20.81
CA LEU A 123 -0.19 0.77 22.23
C LEU A 123 -1.41 1.47 22.82
N PHE A 124 -2.06 0.77 23.73
CA PHE A 124 -3.02 1.37 24.64
C PHE A 124 -2.29 1.91 25.85
N VAL A 125 -2.48 3.19 26.13
CA VAL A 125 -1.76 3.93 27.16
C VAL A 125 -2.78 4.59 28.06
N ALA A 126 -2.59 4.44 29.37
CA ALA A 126 -3.31 5.25 30.33
C ALA A 126 -2.34 6.06 31.17
N VAL A 127 -2.64 7.33 31.35
CA VAL A 127 -1.83 8.27 32.12
C VAL A 127 -2.69 8.86 33.21
N GLY A 128 -2.21 8.77 34.43
CA GLY A 128 -2.94 9.14 35.64
C GLY A 128 -2.59 8.20 36.77
N CYS A 129 -2.98 8.58 37.97
CA CYS A 129 -2.68 7.83 39.19
C CYS A 129 -3.95 7.16 39.72
N ASN A 130 -3.81 5.93 40.21
CA ASN A 130 -4.91 5.12 40.74
C ASN A 130 -6.04 4.92 39.71
N ILE A 131 -5.66 4.45 38.52
CA ILE A 131 -6.56 4.28 37.38
C ILE A 131 -6.56 2.84 36.87
N SER A 132 -7.70 2.44 36.29
CA SER A 132 -7.88 1.18 35.56
C SER A 132 -8.43 1.49 34.17
N ALA A 133 -7.61 1.28 33.15
CA ALA A 133 -7.99 1.47 31.75
C ALA A 133 -8.23 0.12 31.09
N LYS A 134 -9.29 -0.01 30.29
CA LYS A 134 -9.77 -1.31 29.81
C LYS A 134 -10.29 -1.23 28.38
N PHE A 135 -10.20 -2.36 27.69
CA PHE A 135 -10.96 -2.65 26.48
C PHE A 135 -12.27 -3.34 26.84
N PHE A 136 -13.35 -3.00 26.17
CA PHE A 136 -14.65 -3.63 26.36
C PHE A 136 -15.40 -3.81 25.04
N GLU A 137 -16.39 -4.70 25.06
CA GLU A 137 -17.35 -4.92 23.98
C GLU A 137 -18.75 -4.54 24.46
N GLY A 138 -19.38 -3.56 23.82
CA GLY A 138 -20.65 -2.99 24.26
C GLY A 138 -20.45 -1.86 25.28
N ASP A 139 -21.18 -1.91 26.39
CA ASP A 139 -21.06 -0.92 27.47
C ASP A 139 -19.90 -1.26 28.42
N LEU A 140 -19.38 -0.25 29.14
CA LEU A 140 -18.32 -0.45 30.15
C LEU A 140 -18.73 -1.52 31.18
N GLY A 141 -17.95 -2.60 31.29
CA GLY A 141 -18.11 -3.65 32.32
C GLY A 141 -18.91 -4.89 31.94
N THR A 142 -19.34 -5.05 30.69
CA THR A 142 -20.00 -6.26 30.18
C THR A 142 -19.01 -7.41 29.89
N ARG A 143 -17.96 -7.14 29.12
CA ARG A 143 -16.90 -8.10 28.76
C ARG A 143 -15.57 -7.35 28.61
N ASP A 144 -14.68 -7.55 29.58
CA ASP A 144 -13.37 -6.92 29.61
C ASP A 144 -12.33 -7.82 28.90
N TYR A 145 -11.58 -7.26 27.94
CA TYR A 145 -10.52 -7.99 27.20
C TYR A 145 -9.14 -7.84 27.84
N GLY A 146 -9.00 -6.96 28.82
CA GLY A 146 -7.77 -6.70 29.55
C GLY A 146 -7.83 -5.37 30.29
N SER A 147 -6.98 -5.21 31.30
CA SER A 147 -6.87 -3.99 32.09
C SER A 147 -5.42 -3.53 32.20
N CYS A 148 -5.23 -2.23 32.04
CA CYS A 148 -4.01 -1.49 32.21
C CYS A 148 -4.17 -0.65 33.48
N GLU A 149 -3.39 -0.97 34.51
CA GLU A 149 -3.51 -0.33 35.81
C GLU A 149 -2.31 0.56 36.09
N SER A 150 -2.58 1.75 36.65
CA SER A 150 -1.53 2.56 37.25
C SER A 150 -1.83 2.91 38.69
N ILE A 151 -0.93 2.52 39.60
CA ILE A 151 -1.03 2.72 41.05
C ILE A 151 0.21 3.49 41.49
N CYS A 152 0.03 4.68 42.05
CA CYS A 152 1.13 5.55 42.45
C CYS A 152 0.75 6.48 43.61
N ASN A 153 1.73 7.25 44.09
CA ASN A 153 1.54 8.35 45.05
C ASN A 153 1.64 9.68 44.29
N GLU A 154 0.78 10.65 44.63
CA GLU A 154 0.34 11.85 43.86
C GLU A 154 1.40 12.84 43.30
N LYS A 155 2.70 12.50 43.27
CA LYS A 155 3.76 13.32 42.69
C LYS A 155 4.65 12.50 41.76
N MET A 156 4.17 12.26 40.54
CA MET A 156 4.96 11.61 39.51
C MET A 156 5.14 12.53 38.29
N PRO A 157 6.36 12.67 37.74
CA PRO A 157 6.55 13.36 36.47
C PRO A 157 5.77 12.67 35.35
N LEU A 158 5.23 13.48 34.43
CA LEU A 158 4.50 12.99 33.26
C LEU A 158 5.44 12.17 32.35
N PRO A 159 4.96 11.04 31.80
CA PRO A 159 5.74 10.26 30.85
C PRO A 159 5.99 11.03 29.56
N VAL A 160 7.20 10.87 28.99
CA VAL A 160 7.61 11.49 27.73
C VAL A 160 7.38 10.54 26.53
N SER A 161 7.17 9.25 26.79
CA SER A 161 7.00 8.19 25.79
C SER A 161 6.03 7.11 26.29
N PRO A 162 5.22 6.47 25.42
CA PRO A 162 4.34 5.36 25.78
C PRO A 162 5.12 4.21 26.40
N THR A 163 6.29 3.93 25.82
CA THR A 163 7.14 2.78 26.13
C THR A 163 7.80 2.82 27.51
N ASN A 164 7.75 3.96 28.19
CA ASN A 164 8.32 4.12 29.52
C ASN A 164 7.31 3.88 30.65
N CYS A 165 6.10 3.40 30.34
CA CYS A 165 5.06 3.17 31.35
C CYS A 165 5.22 1.82 32.06
N THR A 166 5.35 1.86 33.39
CA THR A 166 5.60 0.67 34.23
C THR A 166 4.43 0.32 35.16
N GLY A 167 3.35 1.09 35.13
CA GLY A 167 2.22 0.97 36.05
C GLY A 167 2.43 1.71 37.37
N PHE A 168 3.67 1.85 37.85
CA PHE A 168 3.96 2.57 39.11
C PHE A 168 4.37 4.02 38.89
N ASN A 169 4.61 4.42 37.64
CA ASN A 169 5.07 5.76 37.29
C ASN A 169 3.99 6.69 36.75
N GLY A 170 2.76 6.56 37.25
CA GLY A 170 1.64 7.41 36.84
C GLY A 170 1.19 7.19 35.40
N CYS A 171 1.61 6.08 34.79
CA CYS A 171 1.05 5.59 33.55
C CYS A 171 1.20 4.08 33.43
N CYS A 172 0.39 3.48 32.56
CA CYS A 172 0.46 2.08 32.20
C CYS A 172 0.35 1.94 30.67
N GLN A 173 0.88 0.84 30.14
CA GLN A 173 0.72 0.49 28.73
C GLN A 173 0.25 -0.96 28.59
N LEU A 174 -0.50 -1.24 27.52
CA LEU A 174 -0.96 -2.56 27.15
C LEU A 174 -0.97 -2.70 25.62
N SER A 175 -0.65 -3.88 25.12
CA SER A 175 -0.83 -4.21 23.70
C SER A 175 -2.32 -4.18 23.34
N VAL A 176 -2.64 -3.70 22.15
CA VAL A 176 -4.02 -3.66 21.66
C VAL A 176 -4.46 -5.08 21.25
N PRO A 177 -5.53 -5.67 21.84
CA PRO A 177 -6.02 -7.00 21.46
C PRO A 177 -6.65 -7.01 20.06
N GLU A 178 -6.85 -8.20 19.50
CA GLU A 178 -7.60 -8.39 18.26
C GLU A 178 -9.09 -8.04 18.43
N ASN A 179 -9.75 -7.62 17.35
CA ASN A 179 -11.19 -7.33 17.30
C ASN A 179 -11.69 -6.25 18.28
N VAL A 180 -10.82 -5.39 18.80
CA VAL A 180 -11.24 -4.28 19.67
C VAL A 180 -11.57 -3.03 18.87
N THR A 181 -12.76 -2.48 19.11
CA THR A 181 -13.26 -1.24 18.50
C THR A 181 -13.49 -0.13 19.53
N SER A 182 -13.39 -0.44 20.83
CA SER A 182 -13.66 0.50 21.91
C SER A 182 -12.78 0.29 23.15
N TYR A 183 -12.52 1.38 23.87
CA TYR A 183 -11.74 1.40 25.10
C TYR A 183 -12.18 2.55 26.01
N GLY A 184 -11.76 2.50 27.28
CA GLY A 184 -12.02 3.56 28.24
C GLY A 184 -11.23 3.37 29.53
N CYS A 185 -11.50 4.19 30.55
CA CYS A 185 -10.87 4.06 31.86
C CYS A 185 -11.75 4.55 33.02
N VAL A 186 -11.45 4.07 34.22
CA VAL A 186 -12.10 4.45 35.47
C VAL A 186 -11.06 4.76 36.55
N LEU A 187 -11.41 5.64 37.48
CA LEU A 187 -10.61 5.90 38.67
C LEU A 187 -10.95 4.92 39.80
N TYR A 188 -9.93 4.48 40.55
CA TYR A 188 -10.11 3.70 41.77
C TYR A 188 -10.55 4.57 42.96
N ASN A 189 -10.19 5.86 42.98
CA ASN A 189 -10.51 6.77 44.09
C ASN A 189 -10.90 8.15 43.57
N THR A 190 -12.11 8.63 43.89
CA THR A 190 -12.65 9.91 43.40
C THR A 190 -12.14 11.14 44.17
N THR A 191 -11.30 10.96 45.19
CA THR A 191 -10.81 12.07 46.03
C THR A 191 -9.70 12.89 45.35
N THR A 192 -9.13 12.40 44.24
CA THR A 192 -7.97 13.01 43.58
C THR A 192 -8.39 13.79 42.34
N THR A 193 -8.12 15.09 42.33
CA THR A 193 -8.38 16.03 41.23
C THR A 193 -7.42 15.88 40.04
N SER A 194 -6.68 14.78 39.92
CA SER A 194 -5.70 14.57 38.85
C SER A 194 -6.39 14.25 37.52
N CYS A 195 -6.03 14.98 36.46
CA CYS A 195 -6.41 14.62 35.09
C CYS A 195 -5.83 13.23 34.77
N ALA A 196 -6.71 12.25 34.58
CA ALA A 196 -6.35 10.93 34.10
C ALA A 196 -7.02 10.68 32.75
N ILE A 197 -6.25 10.13 31.82
CA ILE A 197 -6.70 9.85 30.47
C ILE A 197 -6.25 8.46 30.01
N ALA A 198 -7.03 7.84 29.14
CA ALA A 198 -6.62 6.66 28.39
C ALA A 198 -6.76 6.94 26.89
N PHE A 199 -5.82 6.41 26.11
CA PHE A 199 -5.78 6.62 24.67
C PHE A 199 -4.98 5.52 23.97
N ILE A 200 -5.17 5.42 22.66
CA ILE A 200 -4.33 4.61 21.78
C ILE A 200 -3.35 5.53 21.04
N ALA A 201 -2.09 5.10 20.92
CA ALA A 201 -1.05 5.81 20.18
C ALA A 201 -0.12 4.84 19.45
N GLU A 202 0.47 5.29 18.34
CA GLU A 202 1.48 4.56 17.58
C GLU A 202 2.73 4.29 18.44
N ASN A 203 3.38 3.15 18.21
CA ASN A 203 4.63 2.77 18.86
C ASN A 203 5.68 3.89 18.76
N ASN A 204 6.32 4.24 19.88
CA ASN A 204 7.34 5.28 19.97
C ASN A 204 6.87 6.71 19.60
N ALA A 205 5.57 6.95 19.46
CA ALA A 205 5.07 8.30 19.26
C ALA A 205 5.37 9.17 20.49
N PRO A 206 5.85 10.42 20.33
CA PRO A 206 6.02 11.32 21.45
C PRO A 206 4.65 11.64 22.06
N ILE A 207 4.50 11.44 23.37
CA ILE A 207 3.28 11.84 24.08
C ILE A 207 3.49 13.26 24.59
N SER A 208 2.76 14.22 24.03
CA SER A 208 2.50 15.47 24.76
C SER A 208 1.32 15.22 25.68
N LEU A 209 1.38 15.66 26.94
CA LEU A 209 0.26 15.66 27.89
C LEU A 209 0.01 17.06 28.45
N VAL A 210 0.74 18.04 27.94
CA VAL A 210 0.78 19.39 28.49
C VAL A 210 -0.57 20.11 28.27
N GLU A 211 -1.36 19.67 27.29
CA GLU A 211 -2.70 20.19 27.01
C GLU A 211 -3.60 19.07 26.44
N PRO A 212 -4.74 18.73 27.08
CA PRO A 212 -5.73 17.86 26.46
C PRO A 212 -6.50 18.60 25.34
N PRO A 213 -6.77 17.96 24.19
CA PRO A 213 -6.33 16.62 23.79
C PRO A 213 -5.07 16.73 22.91
N SER A 214 -4.00 16.10 23.36
CA SER A 214 -2.74 16.09 22.64
C SER A 214 -2.86 15.22 21.39
N LYS A 215 -2.65 15.83 20.22
CA LYS A 215 -2.65 15.16 18.91
C LYS A 215 -1.68 13.99 18.93
N ARG A 216 -2.18 12.79 18.60
CA ARG A 216 -1.39 11.56 18.60
C ARG A 216 -1.60 10.79 17.31
N ARG A 217 -0.54 10.16 16.82
CA ARG A 217 -0.64 9.25 15.67
C ARG A 217 -1.26 7.94 16.12
N VAL A 218 -2.16 7.41 15.30
CA VAL A 218 -2.81 6.11 15.48
C VAL A 218 -2.85 5.44 14.12
N VAL A 219 -2.69 4.12 14.09
CA VAL A 219 -2.81 3.33 12.86
C VAL A 219 -4.04 2.43 12.95
N LEU A 220 -4.97 2.61 12.03
CA LEU A 220 -6.17 1.79 11.94
C LEU A 220 -5.97 0.72 10.87
N ASN A 221 -6.46 -0.48 11.12
CA ASN A 221 -6.72 -1.48 10.10
C ASN A 221 -8.14 -1.25 9.58
N TRP A 222 -8.38 -1.49 8.30
CA TRP A 222 -9.71 -1.39 7.71
C TRP A 222 -10.03 -2.60 6.83
N VAL A 223 -11.31 -2.93 6.68
CA VAL A 223 -11.79 -4.05 5.85
C VAL A 223 -12.96 -3.60 4.97
N VAL A 224 -13.04 -4.06 3.72
CA VAL A 224 -14.15 -3.66 2.83
C VAL A 224 -15.49 -4.31 3.21
N ALA A 225 -15.42 -5.47 3.87
CA ALA A 225 -16.57 -6.22 4.37
C ALA A 225 -16.16 -7.03 5.61
N THR A 226 -17.12 -7.44 6.44
CA THR A 226 -16.89 -8.18 7.70
C THR A 226 -16.96 -9.71 7.53
N THR A 227 -17.35 -10.21 6.36
CA THR A 227 -17.34 -11.65 6.04
C THR A 227 -15.94 -12.11 5.64
N THR A 228 -15.71 -13.42 5.62
CA THR A 228 -14.45 -13.97 5.06
C THR A 228 -14.46 -14.01 3.53
N CYS A 229 -13.29 -14.11 2.90
CA CYS A 229 -13.12 -14.33 1.47
C CYS A 229 -13.88 -15.56 0.98
N LEU A 230 -13.88 -16.64 1.78
CA LEU A 230 -14.56 -17.90 1.44
C LEU A 230 -16.08 -17.73 1.42
N GLU A 231 -16.63 -16.99 2.38
CA GLU A 231 -18.06 -16.70 2.45
C GLU A 231 -18.50 -15.76 1.32
N ALA A 232 -17.77 -14.65 1.12
CA ALA A 232 -18.05 -13.69 0.06
C ALA A 232 -18.04 -14.34 -1.33
N SER A 233 -17.15 -15.30 -1.56
CA SER A 233 -17.07 -16.04 -2.83
C SER A 233 -18.24 -17.02 -3.02
N LYS A 234 -18.83 -17.55 -1.94
CA LYS A 234 -20.00 -18.46 -2.00
C LYS A 234 -21.30 -17.70 -2.18
N THR A 235 -21.43 -16.53 -1.53
CA THR A 235 -22.64 -15.70 -1.61
C THR A 235 -22.69 -14.84 -2.87
N GLY A 236 -21.55 -14.62 -3.51
CA GLY A 236 -21.45 -13.70 -4.66
C GLY A 236 -21.24 -12.24 -4.26
N ASP A 237 -21.00 -11.98 -2.97
CA ASP A 237 -20.77 -10.65 -2.41
C ASP A 237 -19.29 -10.24 -2.43
N ASN A 238 -18.47 -10.91 -3.25
CA ASN A 238 -17.05 -10.57 -3.39
C ASN A 238 -16.90 -9.25 -4.15
N LEU A 239 -16.31 -8.25 -3.48
CA LEU A 239 -16.12 -6.89 -3.99
C LEU A 239 -14.81 -6.71 -4.77
N CYS A 240 -13.97 -7.75 -4.83
CA CYS A 240 -12.72 -7.72 -5.56
C CYS A 240 -12.98 -7.75 -7.09
N GLY A 241 -12.41 -6.78 -7.80
CA GLY A 241 -12.54 -6.62 -9.25
C GLY A 241 -11.69 -7.61 -10.06
N GLU A 242 -11.66 -7.43 -11.38
CA GLU A 242 -10.84 -8.27 -12.26
C GLU A 242 -9.34 -8.12 -11.97
N ASN A 243 -8.57 -9.19 -12.21
CA ASN A 243 -7.12 -9.26 -11.94
C ASN A 243 -6.73 -8.94 -10.50
N SER A 244 -7.65 -9.12 -9.56
CA SER A 244 -7.42 -8.98 -8.13
C SER A 244 -7.60 -10.32 -7.41
N TYR A 245 -7.20 -10.37 -6.15
CA TYR A 245 -7.38 -11.50 -5.25
C TYR A 245 -7.90 -11.01 -3.90
N CYS A 246 -8.61 -11.88 -3.20
CA CYS A 246 -9.16 -11.62 -1.88
C CYS A 246 -8.17 -12.06 -0.80
N VAL A 247 -8.05 -11.27 0.27
CA VAL A 247 -7.20 -11.54 1.43
C VAL A 247 -7.99 -11.29 2.70
N ASP A 248 -8.12 -12.32 3.54
CA ASP A 248 -8.72 -12.17 4.87
C ASP A 248 -7.88 -11.26 5.77
N SER A 249 -8.55 -10.49 6.61
CA SER A 249 -7.92 -9.57 7.57
C SER A 249 -7.10 -10.34 8.60
N THR A 250 -5.94 -9.79 8.98
CA THR A 250 -5.08 -10.37 10.02
C THR A 250 -5.55 -10.04 11.43
N ASN A 251 -6.35 -8.98 11.62
CA ASN A 251 -6.74 -8.48 12.95
C ASN A 251 -8.20 -8.78 13.30
N GLY A 252 -8.86 -9.70 12.57
CA GLY A 252 -10.26 -10.00 12.81
C GLY A 252 -11.03 -10.57 11.62
N LEU A 253 -12.35 -10.54 11.74
CA LEU A 253 -13.26 -10.89 10.64
C LEU A 253 -13.25 -9.79 9.58
N GLY A 254 -13.33 -10.21 8.32
CA GLY A 254 -13.37 -9.33 7.16
C GLY A 254 -12.27 -9.62 6.15
N TYR A 255 -12.33 -8.95 5.00
CA TYR A 255 -11.33 -9.10 3.94
C TYR A 255 -11.04 -7.77 3.24
N ASN A 256 -9.93 -7.75 2.51
CA ASN A 256 -9.54 -6.72 1.55
C ASN A 256 -9.15 -7.36 0.21
N CYS A 257 -9.03 -6.54 -0.81
CA CYS A 257 -8.62 -6.98 -2.14
C CYS A 257 -7.21 -6.46 -2.46
N GLY A 258 -6.44 -7.25 -3.20
CA GLY A 258 -5.12 -6.89 -3.72
C GLY A 258 -5.02 -7.18 -5.22
N CYS A 259 -4.19 -6.45 -5.96
CA CYS A 259 -3.93 -6.78 -7.37
C CYS A 259 -3.00 -7.99 -7.50
N LYS A 260 -3.31 -8.89 -8.43
CA LYS A 260 -2.45 -10.06 -8.73
C LYS A 260 -1.04 -9.62 -9.15
N GLU A 261 -0.08 -10.53 -9.02
CA GLU A 261 1.30 -10.28 -9.44
C GLU A 261 1.37 -9.81 -10.91
N GLY A 262 2.13 -8.73 -11.15
CA GLY A 262 2.21 -8.09 -12.47
C GLY A 262 1.13 -7.03 -12.74
N TYR A 263 0.19 -6.80 -11.82
CA TYR A 263 -0.85 -5.77 -11.91
C TYR A 263 -0.71 -4.72 -10.81
N LYS A 264 -1.07 -3.46 -11.11
CA LYS A 264 -1.14 -2.32 -10.18
C LYS A 264 -2.40 -1.48 -10.41
N GLY A 265 -2.86 -0.83 -9.35
CA GLY A 265 -4.00 0.07 -9.36
C GLY A 265 -4.98 -0.28 -8.25
N ASN A 266 -6.28 0.01 -8.46
CA ASN A 266 -7.29 -0.19 -7.44
C ASN A 266 -8.03 -1.54 -7.61
N PRO A 267 -7.92 -2.48 -6.66
CA PRO A 267 -8.54 -3.80 -6.80
C PRO A 267 -10.06 -3.83 -6.61
N TYR A 268 -10.69 -2.73 -6.22
CA TYR A 268 -12.13 -2.63 -5.98
C TYR A 268 -12.90 -2.02 -7.16
N LEU A 269 -12.19 -1.64 -8.25
CA LEU A 269 -12.80 -1.10 -9.47
C LEU A 269 -12.86 -2.17 -10.57
N PRO A 270 -13.90 -2.16 -11.43
CA PRO A 270 -14.13 -3.20 -12.44
C PRO A 270 -13.03 -3.34 -13.53
N ASN A 271 -12.04 -2.44 -13.58
CA ASN A 271 -10.82 -2.53 -14.39
C ASN A 271 -9.65 -1.81 -13.70
N GLY A 272 -9.62 -1.83 -12.36
CA GLY A 272 -8.67 -1.02 -11.62
C GLY A 272 -7.28 -1.65 -11.47
N CYS A 273 -7.16 -2.98 -11.49
CA CYS A 273 -5.87 -3.66 -11.56
C CYS A 273 -5.40 -3.75 -13.01
N GLN A 274 -4.45 -2.91 -13.40
CA GLN A 274 -3.89 -2.82 -14.75
C GLN A 274 -2.47 -3.37 -14.81
N VAL A 275 -2.08 -3.90 -15.97
CA VAL A 275 -0.77 -4.54 -16.15
C VAL A 275 0.35 -3.52 -16.00
N ILE A 276 1.40 -3.88 -15.25
CA ILE A 276 2.62 -3.09 -15.14
C ILE A 276 3.40 -3.20 -16.46
N VAL A 277 3.49 -2.10 -17.22
CA VAL A 277 4.19 -2.06 -18.52
C VAL A 277 5.65 -2.51 -18.42
N GLU A 278 6.32 -2.32 -17.28
CA GLU A 278 7.70 -2.79 -17.06
C GLU A 278 7.84 -4.33 -17.10
N ALA A 279 6.81 -5.09 -16.69
CA ALA A 279 6.80 -6.55 -16.77
C ALA A 279 6.68 -7.04 -18.22
N ILE A 280 5.95 -6.31 -19.06
CA ILE A 280 5.83 -6.56 -20.50
C ILE A 280 7.20 -6.31 -21.18
N ILE A 281 7.91 -5.25 -20.79
CA ILE A 281 9.26 -4.93 -21.32
C ILE A 281 10.28 -6.00 -20.90
N GLY A 282 10.22 -6.53 -19.67
CA GLY A 282 11.09 -7.60 -19.19
C GLY A 282 10.88 -8.93 -19.91
N ALA A 283 9.61 -9.33 -20.10
CA ALA A 283 9.26 -10.56 -20.81
C ALA A 283 9.58 -10.48 -22.31
N SER A 284 9.32 -9.33 -22.96
CA SER A 284 9.60 -9.12 -24.38
C SER A 284 11.09 -9.04 -24.71
N ALA A 285 11.92 -8.45 -23.84
CA ALA A 285 13.38 -8.49 -23.99
C ALA A 285 13.93 -9.92 -23.87
N PHE A 286 13.34 -10.75 -22.99
CA PHE A 286 13.70 -12.16 -22.85
C PHE A 286 13.32 -12.99 -24.09
N SER A 287 12.14 -12.77 -24.68
CA SER A 287 11.70 -13.49 -25.88
C SER A 287 12.51 -13.13 -27.12
N VAL A 288 12.87 -11.86 -27.32
CA VAL A 288 13.70 -11.43 -28.45
C VAL A 288 15.14 -11.95 -28.32
N VAL A 289 15.72 -11.91 -27.11
CA VAL A 289 17.07 -12.48 -26.87
C VAL A 289 17.03 -14.00 -27.01
N GLY A 290 16.00 -14.67 -26.51
CA GLY A 290 15.81 -16.12 -26.63
C GLY A 290 15.73 -16.59 -28.08
N TYR A 291 14.91 -15.95 -28.91
CA TYR A 291 14.76 -16.32 -30.33
C TYR A 291 15.99 -16.00 -31.19
N CYS A 292 16.73 -14.92 -30.91
CA CYS A 292 17.92 -14.56 -31.69
C CYS A 292 19.21 -15.29 -31.29
N THR A 293 19.24 -16.01 -30.15
CA THR A 293 20.47 -16.60 -29.59
C THR A 293 20.36 -18.07 -29.15
N TYR A 294 19.22 -18.73 -29.35
CA TYR A 294 18.88 -20.01 -28.71
C TYR A 294 19.93 -21.11 -28.90
N THR A 295 20.54 -21.22 -30.09
CA THR A 295 21.43 -22.36 -30.42
C THR A 295 22.90 -22.12 -30.06
N LYS A 296 23.42 -20.89 -30.18
CA LYS A 296 24.82 -20.55 -29.81
C LYS A 296 24.99 -20.20 -28.33
N LEU A 297 23.97 -19.68 -27.67
CA LEU A 297 24.08 -19.33 -26.25
C LEU A 297 23.96 -20.55 -25.33
N SER A 298 23.15 -21.54 -25.74
CA SER A 298 23.03 -22.83 -25.04
C SER A 298 24.35 -23.59 -24.95
N THR A 299 25.21 -23.49 -25.97
CA THR A 299 26.53 -24.13 -25.99
C THR A 299 27.56 -23.38 -25.13
N TYR A 300 27.44 -22.05 -24.99
CA TYR A 300 28.32 -21.24 -24.12
C TYR A 300 27.91 -21.23 -22.63
N LEU A 301 26.60 -21.31 -22.33
CA LEU A 301 26.07 -21.34 -20.96
C LEU A 301 26.45 -22.63 -20.22
N SER A 302 26.64 -23.73 -20.95
CA SER A 302 27.07 -25.02 -20.38
C SER A 302 28.50 -25.00 -19.81
N ASP A 303 29.30 -23.97 -20.12
CA ASP A 303 30.73 -23.92 -19.75
C ASP A 303 31.06 -22.84 -18.69
N SER A 304 30.11 -21.94 -18.33
CA SER A 304 30.43 -20.80 -17.45
C SER A 304 29.41 -20.41 -16.37
N GLY A 305 28.14 -20.87 -16.42
CA GLY A 305 27.17 -20.62 -15.34
C GLY A 305 26.81 -19.15 -15.05
N GLU A 306 27.17 -18.20 -15.93
CA GLU A 306 26.86 -16.77 -15.75
C GLU A 306 25.47 -16.39 -16.31
N ASP A 307 24.82 -15.41 -15.67
CA ASP A 307 23.56 -14.79 -16.13
C ASP A 307 23.73 -14.08 -17.50
N LEU A 308 22.70 -14.12 -18.35
CA LEU A 308 22.75 -13.63 -19.74
C LEU A 308 23.00 -12.11 -19.83
N VAL A 309 22.42 -11.35 -18.90
CA VAL A 309 22.39 -9.89 -18.94
C VAL A 309 23.79 -9.28 -18.71
N PRO A 310 24.57 -9.69 -17.69
CA PRO A 310 25.96 -9.28 -17.54
C PRO A 310 26.84 -9.65 -18.75
N ARG A 311 26.67 -10.85 -19.31
CA ARG A 311 27.49 -11.35 -20.41
C ARG A 311 27.22 -10.60 -21.72
N PHE A 312 25.95 -10.36 -22.04
CA PHE A 312 25.56 -9.54 -23.18
C PHE A 312 26.13 -8.11 -23.06
N LYS A 313 26.03 -7.49 -21.87
CA LYS A 313 26.63 -6.17 -21.62
C LYS A 313 28.14 -6.16 -21.86
N TYR A 314 28.85 -7.21 -21.44
CA TYR A 314 30.29 -7.35 -21.64
C TYR A 314 30.67 -7.41 -23.13
N LEU A 315 30.00 -8.27 -23.90
CA LEU A 315 30.31 -8.49 -25.32
C LEU A 315 29.92 -7.30 -26.20
N VAL A 316 28.77 -6.67 -25.93
CA VAL A 316 28.36 -5.44 -26.62
C VAL A 316 29.27 -4.26 -26.25
N LYS A 317 29.86 -4.23 -25.05
CA LYS A 317 30.87 -3.23 -24.68
C LYS A 317 32.17 -3.39 -25.49
N ARG A 318 32.53 -4.62 -25.87
CA ARG A 318 33.70 -4.91 -26.71
C ARG A 318 33.44 -4.87 -28.21
N ASN A 319 32.22 -4.51 -28.62
CA ASN A 319 31.79 -4.51 -30.02
C ASN A 319 31.88 -5.90 -30.70
N TRP A 320 31.81 -6.97 -29.91
CA TRP A 320 31.89 -8.37 -30.35
C TRP A 320 30.50 -9.02 -30.41
N PHE A 321 29.51 -8.29 -30.94
CA PHE A 321 28.13 -8.78 -31.00
C PHE A 321 27.93 -9.90 -32.02
N VAL A 322 28.78 -9.98 -33.05
CA VAL A 322 28.81 -11.05 -34.06
C VAL A 322 29.03 -12.44 -33.45
N GLU A 323 29.74 -12.50 -32.31
CA GLU A 323 30.00 -13.77 -31.60
C GLU A 323 28.75 -14.34 -30.91
N ILE A 324 27.73 -13.49 -30.65
CA ILE A 324 26.49 -13.89 -29.98
C ILE A 324 25.43 -14.35 -30.98
N LEU A 325 25.51 -13.90 -32.23
CA LEU A 325 24.46 -14.10 -33.22
C LEU A 325 24.52 -15.51 -33.78
N ASP A 326 23.35 -16.12 -33.89
CA ASP A 326 23.21 -17.38 -34.59
C ASP A 326 23.67 -17.25 -36.05
N ASN A 327 24.24 -18.33 -36.59
CA ASN A 327 24.72 -18.34 -37.97
C ASN A 327 23.58 -18.07 -38.96
N GLN A 328 22.33 -18.43 -38.62
CA GLN A 328 21.15 -18.09 -39.41
C GLN A 328 20.91 -16.57 -39.47
N VAL A 329 21.03 -15.86 -38.34
CA VAL A 329 20.88 -14.40 -38.29
C VAL A 329 21.99 -13.69 -39.07
N LEU A 330 23.22 -14.22 -39.03
CA LEU A 330 24.35 -13.71 -39.81
C LEU A 330 24.20 -13.90 -41.32
N GLN A 331 23.39 -14.88 -41.75
CA GLN A 331 23.12 -15.14 -43.17
C GLN A 331 21.89 -14.39 -43.69
N GLU A 332 20.92 -14.10 -42.82
CA GLU A 332 19.61 -13.55 -43.20
C GLU A 332 19.45 -12.04 -42.93
N ALA A 333 20.18 -11.48 -41.95
CA ALA A 333 20.04 -10.08 -41.55
C ALA A 333 21.22 -9.21 -42.03
N MET A 334 20.95 -7.95 -42.36
CA MET A 334 22.03 -6.98 -42.62
C MET A 334 22.78 -6.67 -41.32
N ILE A 335 24.11 -6.64 -41.37
CA ILE A 335 24.97 -6.38 -40.21
C ILE A 335 24.65 -5.02 -39.55
N ASP A 336 24.20 -4.04 -40.35
CA ASP A 336 23.81 -2.71 -39.87
C ASP A 336 22.53 -2.75 -39.03
N ASP A 337 21.54 -3.55 -39.44
CA ASP A 337 20.28 -3.74 -38.71
C ASP A 337 20.53 -4.40 -37.35
N VAL A 338 21.35 -5.44 -37.38
CA VAL A 338 21.84 -6.14 -36.19
C VAL A 338 22.60 -5.19 -35.26
N SER A 339 23.47 -4.33 -35.81
CA SER A 339 24.21 -3.33 -35.04
C SER A 339 23.26 -2.33 -34.38
N LEU A 340 22.23 -1.89 -35.10
CA LEU A 340 21.24 -0.93 -34.61
C LEU A 340 20.42 -1.52 -33.46
N VAL A 341 19.89 -2.74 -33.62
CA VAL A 341 19.16 -3.47 -32.58
C VAL A 341 20.03 -3.70 -31.35
N THR A 342 21.30 -4.07 -31.54
CA THR A 342 22.26 -4.30 -30.43
C THR A 342 22.54 -3.01 -29.65
N LYS A 343 22.74 -1.89 -30.35
CA LYS A 343 22.94 -0.57 -29.72
C LYS A 343 21.70 -0.08 -28.99
N LEU A 344 20.51 -0.39 -29.52
CA LEU A 344 19.25 -0.07 -28.88
C LEU A 344 19.05 -0.89 -27.59
N ALA A 345 19.24 -2.21 -27.65
CA ALA A 345 19.18 -3.10 -26.49
C ALA A 345 20.13 -2.64 -25.36
N LYS A 346 21.37 -2.25 -25.71
CA LYS A 346 22.33 -1.68 -24.75
C LYS A 346 21.81 -0.43 -24.05
N ARG A 347 21.10 0.46 -24.75
CA ARG A 347 20.52 1.68 -24.19
C ARG A 347 19.34 1.35 -23.26
N CYS A 348 18.51 0.38 -23.62
CA CYS A 348 17.38 -0.08 -22.80
C CYS A 348 17.85 -0.76 -21.50
N MET A 349 18.98 -1.47 -21.53
CA MET A 349 19.50 -2.23 -20.37
C MET A 349 20.36 -1.42 -19.38
N LYS A 350 20.36 -0.08 -19.46
CA LYS A 350 21.09 0.76 -18.49
C LYS A 350 20.49 0.63 -17.09
N THR A 351 21.34 0.53 -16.07
CA THR A 351 20.90 0.42 -14.67
C THR A 351 20.13 1.67 -14.23
N ASN A 352 20.61 2.86 -14.60
CA ASN A 352 19.92 4.13 -14.35
C ASN A 352 18.74 4.33 -15.31
N SER A 353 17.52 4.47 -14.76
CA SER A 353 16.26 4.65 -15.49
C SER A 353 16.22 5.92 -16.33
N GLN A 354 16.74 7.06 -15.84
CA GLN A 354 16.77 8.33 -16.57
C GLN A 354 17.68 8.30 -17.81
N LYS A 355 18.57 7.31 -17.91
CA LYS A 355 19.48 7.15 -19.06
C LYS A 355 18.95 6.19 -20.12
N ARG A 356 17.82 5.53 -19.85
CA ARG A 356 17.14 4.62 -20.78
C ARG A 356 16.33 5.47 -21.78
N PRO A 357 16.27 5.06 -23.05
CA PRO A 357 15.43 5.73 -24.02
C PRO A 357 13.96 5.51 -23.65
N CYS A 358 13.13 6.50 -23.93
CA CYS A 358 11.68 6.31 -23.84
C CYS A 358 11.20 5.42 -25.00
N MET A 359 10.05 4.76 -24.84
CA MET A 359 9.53 3.86 -25.88
C MET A 359 9.30 4.57 -27.22
N LYS A 360 8.99 5.87 -27.21
CA LYS A 360 8.89 6.67 -28.43
C LYS A 360 10.22 6.74 -29.21
N GLU A 361 11.34 6.86 -28.51
CA GLU A 361 12.68 6.83 -29.12
C GLU A 361 13.06 5.42 -29.57
N VAL A 362 12.67 4.38 -28.81
CA VAL A 362 12.90 2.98 -29.17
C VAL A 362 12.19 2.64 -30.47
N VAL A 363 10.92 3.02 -30.61
CA VAL A 363 10.13 2.82 -31.83
C VAL A 363 10.73 3.59 -33.00
N ALA A 364 11.08 4.87 -32.81
CA ALA A 364 11.71 5.68 -33.86
C ALA A 364 13.06 5.13 -34.33
N ASP A 365 13.81 4.48 -33.44
CA ASP A 365 15.06 3.81 -33.79
C ASP A 365 14.84 2.46 -34.50
N LEU A 366 13.77 1.74 -34.17
CA LEU A 366 13.40 0.49 -34.86
C LEU A 366 12.75 0.73 -36.23
N ASP A 367 12.05 1.86 -36.42
CA ASP A 367 11.47 2.24 -37.71
C ASP A 367 12.53 2.47 -38.79
N LYS A 368 13.79 2.67 -38.40
CA LYS A 368 14.95 2.77 -39.30
C LYS A 368 15.38 1.41 -39.89
N LEU A 369 14.78 0.30 -39.43
CA LEU A 369 15.04 -1.07 -39.90
C LEU A 369 14.06 -1.54 -41.01
N LYS A 370 13.14 -0.66 -41.41
CA LYS A 370 12.24 -0.87 -42.56
C LYS A 370 12.93 -0.42 -43.83
#